data_AF-A0A9D7MY02-F1
#
_entry.id   AF-A0A9D7MY02-F1
#
_cell.length_a   1.000
_cell.length_b   1.000
_cell.length_c   1.000
_cell.angle_alpha   90.00
_cell.angle_beta   90.00
_cell.angle_gamma   90.00
#
_symmetry.space_group_name_H-M   'P 1'
#
loop_
_entity.id
_entity.type
_entity.pdbx_description
1 polymer ?
#
loop_
_entity_poly.entity_id
_entity_poly.type
_entity_poly.pdbx_seq_one_letter_code
_entity_poly.pdbx_strand_id
1 'polypeptide(L)'
;MILLLPSQATVLHAYAVLLGMTPGNAAFKDHQAYIASAGNAGYLSAVESYFAGTSTASLASTALTNLGLTSVFTQAEAEAFLTSNPGNRTGALIAAAAWLYSYSGADAGTLAAKAAYVSAIESSYSYSNNTANVDGCSLGAGGQTVYLTTGFDNLVGTALNDTYLARTIDNANTLQDGDKVDGGTGTDTLFADFNALTNRHHPRASRTLRRWLCVPKPPPLTAPTATTWRATHGSNRCAALFGCGTLRPRYRQHRRDPLGRQQQPCRRRH
;
A
#
# COMPACT_ATOMS: atom_id res chain seq x y z
N MET A 1 39.52 -9.22 9.91
CA MET A 1 38.36 -9.52 10.77
C MET A 1 38.23 -8.48 11.86
N ILE A 2 37.39 -7.48 11.61
CA ILE A 2 36.98 -6.50 12.62
C ILE A 2 36.17 -7.21 13.72
N LEU A 3 36.42 -6.84 14.98
CA LEU A 3 35.59 -7.26 16.10
C LEU A 3 34.30 -6.43 16.10
N LEU A 4 33.19 -7.04 15.70
CA LEU A 4 31.86 -6.42 15.75
C LEU A 4 31.21 -6.70 17.10
N LEU A 5 30.65 -5.67 17.73
CA LEU A 5 29.79 -5.85 18.89
C LEU A 5 28.48 -6.55 18.48
N PRO A 6 27.80 -7.28 19.39
CA PRO A 6 26.60 -8.03 19.03
C PRO A 6 25.51 -7.18 18.36
N SER A 7 25.24 -5.97 18.86
CA SER A 7 24.26 -5.06 18.25
C SER A 7 24.69 -4.59 16.86
N GLN A 8 25.98 -4.28 16.67
CA GLN A 8 26.53 -3.87 15.37
C GLN A 8 26.39 -4.99 14.34
N ALA A 9 26.73 -6.22 14.72
CA ALA A 9 26.62 -7.39 13.85
C ALA A 9 25.17 -7.62 13.43
N THR A 10 24.21 -7.60 14.37
CA THR A 10 22.78 -7.78 14.04
C THR A 10 22.29 -6.75 13.02
N VAL A 11 22.64 -5.46 13.19
CA VAL A 11 22.21 -4.40 12.28
C VAL A 11 22.82 -4.59 10.89
N LEU A 12 24.13 -4.84 10.80
CA LEU A 12 24.81 -5.04 9.52
C LEU A 12 24.27 -6.27 8.78
N HIS A 13 24.01 -7.37 9.50
CA HIS A 13 23.40 -8.56 8.91
C HIS A 13 21.99 -8.30 8.40
N ALA A 14 21.16 -7.56 9.15
CA ALA A 14 19.81 -7.19 8.72
C ALA A 14 19.81 -6.40 7.41
N TYR A 15 20.65 -5.37 7.31
CA TYR A 15 20.81 -4.57 6.10
C TYR A 15 21.34 -5.38 4.93
N ALA A 16 22.37 -6.20 5.17
CA ALA A 16 22.98 -6.98 4.11
C ALA A 16 22.02 -8.03 3.55
N VAL A 17 21.39 -8.86 4.40
CA VAL A 17 20.54 -9.97 3.91
C VAL A 17 19.20 -9.51 3.37
N LEU A 18 18.55 -8.53 4.03
CA LEU A 18 17.17 -8.15 3.69
C LEU A 18 17.11 -7.08 2.60
N LEU A 19 18.07 -6.16 2.60
CA LEU A 19 18.04 -4.99 1.70
C LEU A 19 19.15 -5.02 0.66
N GLY A 20 20.23 -5.79 0.86
CA GLY A 20 21.40 -5.74 -0.03
C GLY A 20 22.12 -4.40 0.03
N MET A 21 21.99 -3.70 1.16
CA MET A 21 22.45 -2.32 1.34
C MET A 21 23.40 -2.21 2.54
N THR A 22 24.05 -1.05 2.64
CA THR A 22 24.83 -0.67 3.81
C THR A 22 24.16 0.52 4.50
N PRO A 23 23.93 0.49 5.82
CA PRO A 23 23.36 1.64 6.52
C PRO A 23 24.38 2.79 6.61
N GLY A 24 23.91 4.00 6.41
CA GLY A 24 24.62 5.22 6.78
C GLY A 24 24.67 5.41 8.30
N ASN A 25 25.39 6.42 8.76
CA ASN A 25 25.71 6.56 10.19
C ASN A 25 24.48 6.75 11.08
N ALA A 26 23.52 7.55 10.62
CA ALA A 26 22.30 7.82 11.37
C ALA A 26 21.45 6.55 11.53
N ALA A 27 21.16 5.86 10.42
CA ALA A 27 20.41 4.60 10.43
C ALA A 27 21.11 3.52 11.28
N PHE A 28 22.44 3.38 11.14
CA PHE A 28 23.20 2.41 11.92
C PHE A 28 23.11 2.65 13.43
N LYS A 29 23.21 3.91 13.86
CA LYS A 29 23.07 4.29 15.28
C LYS A 29 21.64 4.15 15.78
N ASP A 30 20.66 4.51 14.98
CA ASP A 30 19.24 4.38 15.32
C ASP A 30 18.84 2.92 15.58
N HIS A 31 19.23 2.02 14.68
CA HIS A 31 18.99 0.60 14.86
C HIS A 31 19.70 0.04 16.11
N GLN A 32 20.93 0.49 16.41
CA GLN A 32 21.62 0.09 17.64
C GLN A 32 20.92 0.62 18.90
N ALA A 33 20.42 1.85 18.87
CA ALA A 33 19.66 2.44 19.95
C ALA A 33 18.34 1.69 20.17
N TYR A 34 17.68 1.25 19.09
CA TYR A 34 16.50 0.39 19.16
C TYR A 34 16.80 -0.95 19.84
N ILE A 35 17.90 -1.61 19.46
CA ILE A 35 18.33 -2.86 20.12
C ILE A 35 18.63 -2.60 21.60
N ALA A 36 19.24 -1.47 21.95
CA ALA A 36 19.54 -1.13 23.34
C ALA A 36 18.27 -0.89 24.18
N SER A 37 17.20 -0.36 23.59
CA SER A 37 15.96 -0.05 24.30
C SER A 37 14.96 -1.22 24.32
N ALA A 38 14.74 -1.88 23.19
CA ALA A 38 13.74 -2.94 23.01
C ALA A 38 14.33 -4.36 23.09
N GLY A 39 15.66 -4.48 23.14
CA GLY A 39 16.37 -5.76 23.07
C GLY A 39 16.38 -6.36 21.66
N ASN A 40 17.18 -7.41 21.48
CA ASN A 40 17.32 -8.08 20.18
C ASN A 40 16.00 -8.70 19.69
N ALA A 41 15.19 -9.26 20.59
CA ALA A 41 13.88 -9.82 20.24
C ALA A 41 12.91 -8.73 19.76
N GLY A 42 12.87 -7.58 20.43
CA GLY A 42 12.05 -6.44 20.01
C GLY A 42 12.48 -5.91 18.63
N TYR A 43 13.79 -5.80 18.40
CA TYR A 43 14.35 -5.42 17.10
C TYR A 43 13.91 -6.36 15.97
N LEU A 44 14.03 -7.68 16.17
CA LEU A 44 13.63 -8.65 15.15
C LEU A 44 12.12 -8.61 14.85
N SER A 45 11.28 -8.42 15.87
CA SER A 45 9.84 -8.22 15.68
C SER A 45 9.50 -6.96 14.90
N ALA A 46 10.23 -5.86 15.15
CA ALA A 46 10.07 -4.62 14.40
C ALA A 46 10.47 -4.82 12.93
N VAL A 47 11.62 -5.46 12.68
CA VAL A 47 12.07 -5.81 11.33
C VAL A 47 11.06 -6.73 10.62
N GLU A 48 10.53 -7.78 11.27
CA GLU A 48 9.52 -8.65 10.66
C GLU A 48 8.27 -7.86 10.23
N SER A 49 7.88 -6.86 11.02
CA SER A 49 6.73 -6.00 10.72
C SER A 49 6.93 -5.19 9.43
N TYR A 50 8.15 -4.73 9.13
CA TYR A 50 8.46 -4.06 7.85
C TYR A 50 8.29 -4.98 6.64
N PHE A 51 8.53 -6.28 6.82
CA PHE A 51 8.45 -7.27 5.74
C PHE A 51 7.16 -8.10 5.78
N ALA A 52 6.17 -7.70 6.59
CA ALA A 52 4.90 -8.42 6.70
C ALA A 52 4.16 -8.51 5.35
N GLY A 53 4.24 -7.47 4.51
CA GLY A 53 3.67 -7.46 3.16
C GLY A 53 4.52 -8.17 2.09
N THR A 54 5.75 -8.57 2.42
CA THR A 54 6.65 -9.22 1.45
C THR A 54 6.39 -10.72 1.40
N SER A 55 6.25 -11.26 0.18
CA SER A 55 6.04 -12.69 -0.02
C SER A 55 7.27 -13.52 0.41
N THR A 56 7.04 -14.76 0.87
CA THR A 56 8.13 -15.67 1.23
C THR A 56 9.07 -15.95 0.06
N ALA A 57 8.53 -16.08 -1.17
CA ALA A 57 9.32 -16.26 -2.39
C ALA A 57 10.24 -15.07 -2.67
N SER A 58 9.73 -13.85 -2.51
CA SER A 58 10.51 -12.63 -2.67
C SER A 58 11.63 -12.54 -1.63
N LEU A 59 11.33 -12.79 -0.35
CA LEU A 59 12.35 -12.78 0.72
C LEU A 59 13.44 -13.82 0.47
N ALA A 60 13.07 -15.04 0.06
CA ALA A 60 14.02 -16.11 -0.23
C ALA A 60 14.95 -15.75 -1.39
N SER A 61 14.40 -15.25 -2.50
CA SER A 61 15.16 -14.82 -3.68
C SER A 61 16.14 -13.68 -3.35
N THR A 62 15.65 -12.66 -2.63
CA THR A 62 16.47 -11.53 -2.16
C THR A 62 17.62 -12.01 -1.27
N ALA A 63 17.33 -12.86 -0.28
CA ALA A 63 18.35 -13.35 0.65
C ALA A 63 19.45 -14.18 -0.05
N LEU A 64 19.07 -15.09 -0.97
CA LEU A 64 20.05 -15.88 -1.72
C LEU A 64 20.96 -15.00 -2.57
N THR A 65 20.39 -13.98 -3.20
CA THR A 65 21.13 -13.03 -4.03
C THR A 65 22.11 -12.22 -3.17
N ASN A 66 21.62 -11.64 -2.08
CA ASN A 66 22.41 -10.77 -1.21
C ASN A 66 23.53 -11.52 -0.46
N LEU A 67 23.29 -12.79 -0.11
CA LEU A 67 24.30 -13.64 0.54
C LEU A 67 25.26 -14.30 -0.46
N GLY A 68 25.03 -14.15 -1.77
CA GLY A 68 25.84 -14.81 -2.80
C GLY A 68 25.69 -16.34 -2.81
N LEU A 69 24.52 -16.84 -2.40
CA LEU A 69 24.24 -18.26 -2.20
C LEU A 69 23.43 -18.91 -3.33
N THR A 70 23.16 -18.19 -4.42
CA THR A 70 22.34 -18.67 -5.55
C THR A 70 22.92 -19.89 -6.27
N SER A 71 24.23 -20.13 -6.18
CA SER A 71 24.89 -21.33 -6.73
C SER A 71 25.01 -22.47 -5.70
N VAL A 72 24.64 -22.24 -4.44
CA VAL A 72 24.78 -23.19 -3.32
C VAL A 72 23.42 -23.74 -2.93
N PHE A 73 22.40 -22.89 -2.88
CA PHE A 73 21.03 -23.24 -2.51
C PHE A 73 20.07 -22.80 -3.60
N THR A 74 19.04 -23.62 -3.82
CA THR A 74 17.93 -23.30 -4.72
C THR A 74 16.93 -22.37 -4.04
N GLN A 75 16.16 -21.64 -4.85
CA GLN A 75 15.07 -20.81 -4.34
C GLN A 75 14.04 -21.62 -3.55
N ALA A 76 13.71 -22.84 -3.98
CA ALA A 76 12.75 -23.70 -3.30
C ALA A 76 13.22 -24.11 -1.89
N GLU A 77 14.52 -24.37 -1.71
CA GLU A 77 15.11 -24.68 -0.40
C GLU A 77 15.05 -23.48 0.55
N ALA A 78 15.35 -22.28 0.04
CA ALA A 78 15.24 -21.05 0.83
C ALA A 78 13.78 -20.73 1.21
N GLU A 79 12.83 -20.93 0.30
CA GLU A 79 11.40 -20.78 0.59
C GLU A 79 10.91 -21.79 1.65
N ALA A 80 11.36 -23.05 1.56
CA ALA A 80 11.06 -24.07 2.55
C ALA A 80 11.60 -23.68 3.93
N PHE A 81 12.85 -23.20 4.00
CA PHE A 81 13.46 -22.71 5.24
C PHE A 81 12.63 -21.59 5.90
N LEU A 82 12.17 -20.61 5.12
CA LEU A 82 11.34 -19.52 5.64
C LEU A 82 9.93 -19.97 6.03
N THR A 83 9.37 -20.94 5.30
CA THR A 83 8.06 -21.53 5.62
C THR A 83 8.10 -22.28 6.95
N SER A 84 9.25 -22.87 7.31
CA SER A 84 9.47 -23.48 8.63
C SER A 84 9.63 -22.46 9.77
N ASN A 85 9.70 -21.15 9.47
CA ASN A 85 9.84 -20.07 10.45
C ASN A 85 8.69 -19.05 10.33
N PRO A 86 7.41 -19.47 10.46
CA PRO A 86 6.28 -18.57 10.32
C PRO A 86 6.33 -17.48 11.41
N GLY A 87 6.15 -16.22 11.01
CA GLY A 87 6.17 -15.07 11.92
C GLY A 87 7.57 -14.64 12.39
N ASN A 88 8.65 -15.24 11.88
CA ASN A 88 10.03 -14.83 12.18
C ASN A 88 10.95 -15.07 10.97
N ARG A 89 10.46 -14.77 9.76
CA ARG A 89 11.18 -15.05 8.51
C ARG A 89 12.43 -14.18 8.41
N THR A 90 12.31 -12.90 8.75
CA THR A 90 13.44 -11.95 8.75
C THR A 90 14.48 -12.31 9.80
N GLY A 91 14.06 -12.71 11.01
CA GLY A 91 14.99 -13.19 12.04
C GLY A 91 15.73 -14.47 11.62
N ALA A 92 15.05 -15.39 10.94
CA ALA A 92 15.68 -16.58 10.38
C ALA A 92 16.74 -16.24 9.31
N LEU A 93 16.47 -15.25 8.45
CA LEU A 93 17.45 -14.75 7.47
C LEU A 93 18.65 -14.06 8.12
N ILE A 94 18.42 -13.23 9.13
CA ILE A 94 19.50 -12.58 9.90
C ILE A 94 20.39 -13.63 10.58
N ALA A 95 19.78 -14.68 11.14
CA ALA A 95 20.51 -15.80 11.73
C ALA A 95 21.30 -16.59 10.66
N ALA A 96 20.73 -16.83 9.47
CA ALA A 96 21.44 -17.47 8.36
C ALA A 96 22.64 -16.64 7.89
N ALA A 97 22.51 -15.31 7.87
CA ALA A 97 23.57 -14.38 7.52
C ALA A 97 24.70 -14.40 8.57
N ALA A 98 24.37 -14.45 9.86
CA ALA A 98 25.34 -14.63 10.95
C ALA A 98 26.05 -16.00 10.86
N TRP A 99 25.30 -17.07 10.53
CA TRP A 99 25.88 -18.39 10.26
C TRP A 99 26.90 -18.32 9.12
N LEU A 100 26.56 -17.70 7.99
CA LEU A 100 27.47 -17.56 6.85
C LEU A 100 28.75 -16.81 7.23
N TYR A 101 28.63 -15.72 7.98
CA TYR A 101 29.77 -14.95 8.49
C TYR A 101 30.74 -15.82 9.31
N SER A 102 30.20 -16.72 10.11
CA SER A 102 30.97 -17.62 11.00
C SER A 102 31.29 -18.99 10.38
N TYR A 103 30.85 -19.28 9.15
CA TYR A 103 30.92 -20.62 8.55
C TYR A 103 32.36 -21.17 8.52
N SER A 104 32.56 -22.39 9.03
CA SER A 104 33.89 -23.03 9.12
C SER A 104 33.95 -24.41 8.45
N GLY A 105 32.97 -24.72 7.59
CA GLY A 105 32.95 -25.98 6.84
C GLY A 105 33.88 -25.97 5.62
N ALA A 106 33.76 -27.00 4.79
CA ALA A 106 34.65 -27.25 3.65
C ALA A 106 33.97 -27.07 2.27
N ASP A 107 32.67 -26.75 2.23
CA ASP A 107 31.98 -26.57 0.94
C ASP A 107 32.54 -25.34 0.21
N ALA A 108 33.04 -25.56 -1.01
CA ALA A 108 33.75 -24.52 -1.76
C ALA A 108 32.84 -23.34 -2.14
N GLY A 109 31.58 -23.62 -2.49
CA GLY A 109 30.60 -22.58 -2.83
C GLY A 109 30.26 -21.71 -1.62
N THR A 110 30.01 -22.33 -0.47
CA THR A 110 29.73 -21.64 0.79
C THR A 110 30.95 -20.87 1.30
N LEU A 111 32.17 -21.40 1.15
CA LEU A 111 33.41 -20.67 1.50
C LEU A 111 33.62 -19.43 0.62
N ALA A 112 33.31 -19.52 -0.68
CA ALA A 112 33.38 -18.37 -1.58
C ALA A 112 32.34 -17.30 -1.20
N ALA A 113 31.09 -17.71 -0.96
CA ALA A 113 30.03 -16.82 -0.48
C ALA A 113 30.40 -16.15 0.85
N LYS A 114 30.95 -16.92 1.80
CA LYS A 114 31.47 -16.39 3.08
C LYS A 114 32.54 -15.33 2.85
N ALA A 115 33.54 -15.60 2.03
CA ALA A 115 34.65 -14.67 1.81
C ALA A 115 34.14 -13.32 1.27
N ALA A 116 33.24 -13.35 0.30
CA ALA A 116 32.58 -12.15 -0.24
C ALA A 116 31.74 -11.45 0.84
N TYR A 117 30.93 -12.21 1.59
CA TYR A 117 30.04 -11.67 2.61
C TYR A 117 30.79 -11.02 3.77
N VAL A 118 31.87 -11.63 4.27
CA VAL A 118 32.71 -11.06 5.33
C VAL A 118 33.35 -9.75 4.85
N SER A 119 33.88 -9.72 3.62
CA SER A 119 34.45 -8.49 3.05
C SER A 119 33.40 -7.37 2.90
N ALA A 120 32.18 -7.72 2.50
CA ALA A 120 31.07 -6.78 2.43
C ALA A 120 30.72 -6.22 3.82
N ILE A 121 30.58 -7.07 4.83
CA ILE A 121 30.25 -6.64 6.20
C ILE A 121 31.34 -5.75 6.81
N GLU A 122 32.63 -6.05 6.60
CA GLU A 122 33.73 -5.19 7.07
C GLU A 122 33.70 -3.81 6.40
N SER A 123 33.42 -3.79 5.09
CA SER A 123 33.25 -2.54 4.34
C SER A 123 32.02 -1.76 4.81
N SER A 124 30.92 -2.46 5.06
CA SER A 124 29.68 -1.88 5.59
C SER A 124 29.89 -1.26 6.97
N TYR A 125 30.66 -1.90 7.84
CA TYR A 125 31.00 -1.34 9.14
C TYR A 125 31.83 -0.05 9.02
N SER A 126 32.85 -0.04 8.16
CA SER A 126 33.66 1.16 7.92
C SER A 126 32.80 2.31 7.37
N TYR A 127 31.95 2.00 6.40
CA TYR A 127 30.99 2.93 5.81
C TYR A 127 30.02 3.50 6.84
N SER A 128 29.43 2.65 7.67
CA SER A 128 28.43 3.03 8.68
C SER A 128 29.00 3.92 9.78
N ASN A 129 30.31 3.90 10.01
CA ASN A 129 30.95 4.75 11.02
C ASN A 129 31.32 6.14 10.49
N ASN A 130 31.26 6.38 9.18
CA ASN A 130 31.50 7.69 8.60
C ASN A 130 30.22 8.54 8.65
N THR A 131 30.27 9.66 9.38
CA THR A 131 29.12 10.56 9.58
C THR A 131 28.65 11.26 8.31
N ALA A 132 29.43 11.26 7.24
CA ALA A 132 29.03 11.82 5.94
C ALA A 132 28.06 10.90 5.18
N ASN A 133 27.97 9.61 5.54
CA ASN A 133 27.14 8.64 4.85
C ASN A 133 25.72 8.62 5.43
N VAL A 134 24.72 8.74 4.55
CA VAL A 134 23.32 9.01 4.92
C VAL A 134 22.33 7.95 4.46
N ASP A 135 22.78 6.86 3.83
CA ASP A 135 21.90 5.81 3.33
C ASP A 135 21.18 5.05 4.45
N GLY A 136 20.15 4.29 4.06
CA GLY A 136 19.43 3.39 4.95
C GLY A 136 18.14 3.98 5.51
N CYS A 137 17.45 3.16 6.29
CA CYS A 137 16.14 3.43 6.85
C CYS A 137 16.26 3.56 8.38
N SER A 138 15.39 4.32 9.02
CA SER A 138 15.32 4.32 10.50
C SER A 138 14.29 3.28 10.97
N LEU A 139 14.57 2.59 12.07
CA LEU A 139 13.61 1.75 12.81
C LEU A 139 12.81 2.56 13.84
N GLY A 140 13.38 3.69 14.29
CA GLY A 140 12.92 4.49 15.43
C GLY A 140 12.06 5.71 15.08
N ALA A 141 11.92 6.09 13.81
CA ALA A 141 10.86 7.01 13.41
C ALA A 141 9.60 6.18 13.11
N GLY A 142 8.54 6.33 13.90
CA GLY A 142 7.21 6.03 13.36
C GLY A 142 7.09 6.75 12.02
N GLY A 143 6.47 6.12 11.01
CA GLY A 143 6.37 6.76 9.70
C GLY A 143 5.83 8.18 9.85
N GLN A 144 6.31 9.06 9.00
CA GLN A 144 6.13 10.49 9.20
C GLN A 144 4.65 10.86 9.09
N THR A 145 4.19 11.74 9.98
CA THR A 145 2.91 12.41 9.77
C THR A 145 3.16 13.75 9.09
N VAL A 146 2.72 13.89 7.85
CA VAL A 146 2.91 15.11 7.04
C VAL A 146 1.57 15.75 6.74
N TYR A 147 1.47 17.05 6.97
CA TYR A 147 0.30 17.84 6.65
C TYR A 147 0.46 18.46 5.27
N LEU A 148 -0.55 18.31 4.42
CA LEU A 148 -0.65 19.08 3.18
C LEU A 148 -1.01 20.53 3.52
N THR A 149 -0.59 21.45 2.67
CA THR A 149 -0.79 22.88 2.80
C THR A 149 -1.80 23.39 1.77
N THR A 150 -2.21 24.65 1.87
CA THR A 150 -3.05 25.28 0.83
C THR A 150 -2.24 25.73 -0.39
N GLY A 151 -0.95 25.37 -0.47
CA GLY A 151 -0.09 25.57 -1.65
C GLY A 151 0.15 24.25 -2.40
N PHE A 152 0.92 24.32 -3.49
CA PHE A 152 1.34 23.12 -4.21
C PHE A 152 2.29 22.30 -3.36
N ASP A 153 1.90 21.07 -3.05
CA ASP A 153 2.71 20.15 -2.26
C ASP A 153 3.42 19.12 -3.16
N ASN A 154 4.70 18.86 -2.90
CA ASN A 154 5.45 17.76 -3.50
C ASN A 154 6.13 16.96 -2.37
N LEU A 155 5.35 16.07 -1.78
CA LEU A 155 5.72 15.29 -0.61
C LEU A 155 6.23 13.92 -1.04
N VAL A 156 7.38 13.53 -0.49
CA VAL A 156 7.96 12.20 -0.66
C VAL A 156 8.12 11.58 0.72
N GLY A 157 7.64 10.36 0.82
CA GLY A 157 7.61 9.55 2.02
C GLY A 157 8.92 8.86 2.32
N THR A 158 8.88 8.19 3.45
CA THR A 158 9.95 7.33 3.92
C THR A 158 9.75 5.92 3.38
N ALA A 159 10.58 5.00 3.84
CA ALA A 159 10.38 3.58 3.58
C ALA A 159 9.42 2.92 4.60
N LEU A 160 8.77 3.71 5.45
CA LEU A 160 8.00 3.28 6.62
C LEU A 160 6.51 3.63 6.42
N ASN A 161 5.65 3.28 7.38
CA ASN A 161 4.20 3.54 7.28
C ASN A 161 3.87 5.01 7.54
N ASP A 162 3.83 5.84 6.49
CA ASP A 162 3.59 7.26 6.62
C ASP A 162 2.10 7.61 6.71
N THR A 163 1.79 8.76 7.32
CA THR A 163 0.44 9.32 7.37
C THR A 163 0.42 10.72 6.78
N TYR A 164 -0.32 10.89 5.69
CA TYR A 164 -0.55 12.18 5.05
C TYR A 164 -1.91 12.71 5.46
N LEU A 165 -1.95 13.94 5.97
CA LEU A 165 -3.16 14.59 6.44
C LEU A 165 -3.51 15.76 5.53
N ALA A 166 -4.54 15.55 4.70
CA ALA A 166 -5.21 16.61 3.96
C ALA A 166 -6.47 17.05 4.73
N ARG A 167 -6.57 18.34 5.02
CA ARG A 167 -7.64 18.94 5.80
C ARG A 167 -8.19 20.17 5.10
N THR A 168 -9.40 20.55 5.47
CA THR A 168 -9.95 21.86 5.14
C THR A 168 -9.53 22.89 6.20
N ILE A 169 -8.68 23.85 5.83
CA ILE A 169 -8.23 24.95 6.69
C ILE A 169 -8.80 26.25 6.11
N ASP A 170 -9.52 27.04 6.91
CA ASP A 170 -10.10 28.32 6.49
C ASP A 170 -10.96 28.26 5.20
N ASN A 171 -11.76 27.19 5.06
CA ASN A 171 -12.55 26.88 3.86
C ASN A 171 -11.73 26.65 2.58
N ALA A 172 -10.43 26.42 2.69
CA ALA A 172 -9.58 25.96 1.59
C ALA A 172 -9.16 24.51 1.83
N ASN A 173 -9.28 23.67 0.79
CA ASN A 173 -8.77 22.30 0.86
C ASN A 173 -7.26 22.31 0.72
N THR A 174 -6.56 21.54 1.56
CA THR A 174 -5.11 21.36 1.40
C THR A 174 -4.74 20.27 0.40
N LEU A 175 -5.67 19.43 -0.04
CA LEU A 175 -5.46 18.56 -1.21
C LEU A 175 -6.06 19.21 -2.46
N GLN A 176 -5.22 19.81 -3.29
CA GLN A 176 -5.61 20.59 -4.47
C GLN A 176 -5.00 20.07 -5.77
N ASP A 177 -5.43 20.69 -6.88
CA ASP A 177 -4.88 20.38 -8.20
C ASP A 177 -3.37 20.66 -8.22
N GLY A 178 -2.57 19.68 -8.63
CA GLY A 178 -1.12 19.82 -8.75
C GLY A 178 -0.32 19.26 -7.57
N ASP A 179 -0.97 18.82 -6.50
CA ASP A 179 -0.28 18.16 -5.40
C ASP A 179 0.23 16.78 -5.82
N LYS A 180 1.44 16.45 -5.33
CA LYS A 180 2.06 15.15 -5.47
C LYS A 180 2.39 14.61 -4.09
N VAL A 181 1.87 13.43 -3.79
CA VAL A 181 2.22 12.64 -2.61
C VAL A 181 2.74 11.30 -3.09
N ASP A 182 3.99 11.01 -2.76
CA ASP A 182 4.62 9.71 -2.96
C ASP A 182 4.86 9.11 -1.57
N GLY A 183 4.20 7.99 -1.26
CA GLY A 183 4.32 7.34 0.05
C GLY A 183 5.67 6.63 0.24
N GLY A 184 6.40 6.35 -0.84
CA GLY A 184 7.58 5.51 -0.78
C GLY A 184 7.22 4.03 -0.61
N THR A 185 7.99 3.31 0.21
CA THR A 185 7.69 1.91 0.55
C THR A 185 7.03 1.84 1.92
N GLY A 186 6.28 0.79 2.21
CA GLY A 186 5.56 0.68 3.49
C GLY A 186 4.06 0.65 3.27
N THR A 187 3.29 0.73 4.36
CA THR A 187 1.82 0.88 4.32
C THR A 187 1.46 2.32 4.65
N ASP A 188 1.34 3.14 3.61
CA ASP A 188 1.06 4.57 3.75
C ASP A 188 -0.43 4.85 3.75
N THR A 189 -0.82 5.90 4.49
CA THR A 189 -2.22 6.32 4.60
C THR A 189 -2.35 7.80 4.26
N LEU A 190 -3.17 8.12 3.26
CA LEU A 190 -3.68 9.48 3.05
C LEU A 190 -5.08 9.60 3.65
N PHE A 191 -5.23 10.47 4.64
CA PHE A 191 -6.54 10.90 5.14
C PHE A 191 -6.87 12.26 4.56
N ALA A 192 -7.94 12.33 3.78
CA ALA A 192 -8.47 13.56 3.20
C ALA A 192 -9.90 13.79 3.70
N ASP A 193 -10.11 14.90 4.40
CA ASP A 193 -11.47 15.39 4.63
C ASP A 193 -11.94 16.26 3.45
N PHE A 194 -13.20 16.07 3.04
CA PHE A 194 -13.85 16.92 2.06
C PHE A 194 -15.07 17.53 2.72
N ASN A 195 -14.99 18.83 3.05
CA ASN A 195 -16.19 19.52 3.50
C ASN A 195 -17.14 19.73 2.31
N ALA A 196 -18.43 19.44 2.50
CA ALA A 196 -19.44 19.48 1.43
C ALA A 196 -19.72 20.88 0.88
N LEU A 197 -19.04 21.91 1.40
CA LEU A 197 -19.25 23.31 1.02
C LEU A 197 -18.34 23.77 -0.13
N THR A 198 -17.27 23.03 -0.44
CA THR A 198 -16.32 23.43 -1.49
C THR A 198 -16.15 22.41 -2.61
N ASN A 199 -16.33 21.10 -2.34
CA ASN A 199 -16.19 20.06 -3.35
C ASN A 199 -17.51 19.30 -3.60
N ARG A 200 -18.35 19.82 -4.51
CA ARG A 200 -19.29 18.97 -5.24
C ARG A 200 -18.47 18.09 -6.18
N HIS A 201 -18.12 16.88 -5.76
CA HIS A 201 -18.10 15.79 -6.72
C HIS A 201 -19.52 15.69 -7.25
N HIS A 202 -19.81 16.29 -8.40
CA HIS A 202 -21.06 16.06 -9.10
C HIS A 202 -21.11 14.56 -9.42
N PRO A 203 -21.92 13.74 -8.72
CA PRO A 203 -22.31 12.49 -9.35
C PRO A 203 -23.15 12.97 -10.53
N ARG A 204 -22.77 12.63 -11.76
CA ARG A 204 -23.67 12.81 -12.90
C ARG A 204 -24.92 11.99 -12.63
N ALA A 205 -25.90 12.57 -11.93
CA ALA A 205 -27.23 12.05 -11.86
C ALA A 205 -27.73 12.02 -13.30
N SER A 206 -27.91 10.80 -13.81
CA SER A 206 -28.52 10.51 -15.09
C SER A 206 -29.78 11.35 -15.20
N ARG A 207 -29.75 12.37 -16.07
CA ARG A 207 -30.91 13.20 -16.41
C ARG A 207 -32.00 12.27 -16.94
N THR A 208 -32.89 11.83 -16.07
CA THR A 208 -34.20 11.34 -16.49
C THR A 208 -34.94 12.55 -17.02
N LEU A 209 -35.00 12.65 -18.35
CA LEU A 209 -35.87 13.57 -19.08
C LEU A 209 -37.31 13.33 -18.62
N ARG A 210 -37.81 14.13 -17.67
CA ARG A 210 -39.24 14.24 -17.41
C ARG A 210 -39.86 14.96 -18.60
N ARG A 211 -40.37 14.16 -19.54
CA ARG A 211 -41.28 14.60 -20.59
C ARG A 211 -42.53 15.17 -19.91
N TRP A 212 -42.76 16.47 -20.06
CA TRP A 212 -44.00 17.11 -19.65
C TRP A 212 -45.14 16.52 -20.49
N LEU A 213 -45.97 15.67 -19.90
CA LEU A 213 -47.30 15.38 -20.44
C LEU A 213 -48.21 16.54 -20.01
N CYS A 214 -48.67 17.34 -20.97
CA CYS A 214 -49.81 18.21 -20.78
C CYS A 214 -51.04 17.34 -20.49
N VAL A 215 -51.59 17.43 -19.27
CA VAL A 215 -52.88 16.84 -18.93
C VAL A 215 -53.96 17.92 -19.14
N PRO A 216 -54.98 17.68 -20.00
CA PRO A 216 -56.07 18.63 -20.18
C PRO A 216 -56.94 18.72 -18.92
N LYS A 217 -57.41 19.93 -18.64
CA LYS A 217 -58.22 20.33 -17.48
C LYS A 217 -59.57 19.56 -17.44
N PRO A 218 -59.92 18.88 -16.33
CA PRO A 218 -61.22 18.20 -16.22
C PRO A 218 -62.36 19.20 -15.94
N PRO A 219 -63.57 18.96 -16.48
CA PRO A 219 -64.78 19.75 -16.20
C PRO A 219 -65.35 19.49 -14.79
N PRO A 220 -66.19 20.42 -14.27
CA PRO A 220 -66.63 20.40 -12.87
C PRO A 220 -67.57 19.23 -12.54
N LEU A 221 -67.35 18.64 -11.37
CA LEU A 221 -68.10 17.50 -10.81
C LEU A 221 -69.43 17.96 -10.20
N THR A 222 -70.53 17.38 -10.66
CA THR A 222 -71.81 17.29 -9.96
C THR A 222 -71.79 16.11 -8.97
N ALA A 223 -72.20 16.35 -7.72
CA ALA A 223 -72.54 15.33 -6.71
C ALA A 223 -73.76 14.49 -7.21
N PRO A 224 -74.01 13.23 -6.75
CA PRO A 224 -74.16 12.91 -5.32
C PRO A 224 -73.88 11.43 -4.87
N THR A 225 -74.12 11.24 -3.57
CA THR A 225 -74.61 10.05 -2.83
C THR A 225 -73.67 8.92 -2.39
N ALA A 226 -73.82 8.63 -1.10
CA ALA A 226 -73.18 7.63 -0.26
C ALA A 226 -73.45 6.17 -0.68
N THR A 227 -72.58 5.24 -0.27
CA THR A 227 -72.93 3.98 0.44
C THR A 227 -71.65 3.34 1.02
N THR A 228 -71.87 2.61 2.11
CA THR A 228 -71.04 2.03 3.17
C THR A 228 -70.23 0.75 2.84
N TRP A 229 -69.47 0.29 3.86
CA TRP A 229 -68.94 -1.06 4.19
C TRP A 229 -67.43 -1.24 3.96
N ARG A 230 -66.58 -1.28 5.00
CA ARG A 230 -66.34 -2.23 6.13
C ARG A 230 -65.24 -3.25 5.79
N ALA A 231 -64.28 -3.31 6.71
CA ALA A 231 -63.01 -4.03 6.71
C ALA A 231 -63.09 -5.56 6.70
N THR A 232 -61.99 -6.21 6.27
CA THR A 232 -61.39 -7.35 6.99
C THR A 232 -59.94 -7.63 6.59
N HIS A 233 -59.15 -7.85 7.65
CA HIS A 233 -57.91 -8.62 7.85
C HIS A 233 -57.32 -9.49 6.74
N GLY A 234 -55.98 -9.67 6.79
CA GLY A 234 -55.41 -11.02 6.65
C GLY A 234 -54.01 -11.13 6.03
N SER A 235 -52.97 -10.97 6.87
CA SER A 235 -51.80 -11.85 7.02
C SER A 235 -51.12 -12.56 5.82
N ASN A 236 -49.79 -12.38 5.82
CA ASN A 236 -48.75 -13.42 5.83
C ASN A 236 -48.20 -14.07 4.54
N ARG A 237 -46.85 -14.08 4.54
CA ARG A 237 -45.88 -15.15 4.24
C ARG A 237 -45.13 -15.15 2.90
N CYS A 238 -43.82 -15.01 3.09
CA CYS A 238 -42.68 -15.66 2.44
C CYS A 238 -42.98 -16.94 1.65
N ALA A 239 -42.32 -17.11 0.49
CA ALA A 239 -41.20 -18.05 0.30
C ALA A 239 -40.81 -18.18 -1.20
N ALA A 240 -39.51 -17.97 -1.44
CA ALA A 240 -38.55 -18.72 -2.28
C ALA A 240 -39.01 -19.59 -3.47
N LEU A 241 -38.24 -19.53 -4.57
CA LEU A 241 -37.68 -20.64 -5.40
C LEU A 241 -37.16 -20.04 -6.74
N PHE A 242 -35.84 -20.00 -6.98
CA PHE A 242 -34.98 -20.99 -7.65
C PHE A 242 -35.10 -21.07 -9.18
N GLY A 243 -33.92 -21.19 -9.84
CA GLY A 243 -33.74 -21.75 -11.19
C GLY A 243 -33.36 -20.70 -12.25
N CYS A 244 -32.09 -20.51 -12.64
CA CYS A 244 -31.22 -21.40 -13.41
C CYS A 244 -31.60 -21.51 -14.91
N GLY A 245 -30.61 -21.31 -15.80
CA GLY A 245 -30.65 -21.73 -17.20
C GLY A 245 -30.73 -20.58 -18.20
N THR A 246 -29.62 -20.03 -18.71
CA THR A 246 -28.81 -20.51 -19.85
C THR A 246 -29.25 -19.97 -21.22
N LEU A 247 -28.23 -19.81 -22.08
CA LEU A 247 -28.21 -19.72 -23.56
C LEU A 247 -28.17 -18.33 -24.23
N ARG A 248 -26.93 -17.87 -24.49
CA ARG A 248 -26.20 -17.86 -25.79
C ARG A 248 -26.88 -17.24 -27.05
N PRO A 249 -26.13 -16.89 -28.13
CA PRO A 249 -25.74 -15.50 -28.40
C PRO A 249 -26.05 -15.06 -29.85
N ARG A 250 -25.46 -13.92 -30.24
CA ARG A 250 -25.30 -13.37 -31.60
C ARG A 250 -26.54 -12.69 -32.17
N TYR A 251 -26.41 -11.41 -32.52
CA TYR A 251 -26.27 -11.08 -33.94
C TYR A 251 -25.56 -9.74 -34.12
N ARG A 252 -24.65 -9.79 -35.08
CA ARG A 252 -23.80 -8.72 -35.58
C ARG A 252 -24.60 -7.96 -36.64
N GLN A 253 -24.34 -6.66 -36.75
CA GLN A 253 -24.15 -5.91 -38.00
C GLN A 253 -25.03 -4.67 -38.22
N HIS A 254 -24.28 -3.56 -38.37
CA HIS A 254 -24.24 -2.68 -39.53
C HIS A 254 -25.05 -1.38 -39.55
N ARG A 255 -24.25 -0.32 -39.85
CA ARG A 255 -24.55 0.85 -40.69
C ARG A 255 -25.41 1.92 -40.00
N ARG A 256 -25.20 3.22 -40.17
CA ARG A 256 -24.30 4.07 -40.96
C ARG A 256 -24.53 5.50 -40.43
N ASP A 257 -23.48 6.29 -40.24
CA ASP A 257 -23.54 7.76 -40.36
C ASP A 257 -24.00 8.12 -41.79
N PRO A 258 -24.64 9.29 -42.09
CA PRO A 258 -23.98 10.59 -41.90
C PRO A 258 -24.85 11.89 -41.86
N LEU A 259 -24.21 12.95 -41.33
CA LEU A 259 -24.37 14.40 -41.66
C LEU A 259 -25.68 15.13 -41.29
N GLY A 260 -25.53 16.22 -40.52
CA GLY A 260 -26.24 17.47 -40.87
C GLY A 260 -26.58 18.46 -39.76
N ARG A 261 -25.66 19.43 -39.52
CA ARG A 261 -25.94 20.83 -39.08
C ARG A 261 -26.48 21.00 -37.63
N GLN A 262 -26.29 22.09 -36.90
CA GLN A 262 -25.75 23.43 -37.14
C GLN A 262 -25.36 24.00 -35.74
N GLN A 263 -24.20 24.63 -35.60
CA GLN A 263 -23.90 25.50 -34.46
C GLN A 263 -24.60 26.85 -34.67
N GLN A 264 -25.21 27.42 -33.62
CA GLN A 264 -25.48 28.86 -33.47
C GLN A 264 -25.85 29.22 -32.00
N PRO A 265 -25.77 30.51 -31.58
CA PRO A 265 -24.84 30.92 -30.52
C PRO A 265 -25.49 31.45 -29.23
N CYS A 266 -24.64 31.62 -28.21
CA CYS A 266 -24.92 32.28 -26.95
C CYS A 266 -25.52 33.69 -27.12
N ARG A 267 -26.62 33.97 -26.41
CA ARG A 267 -27.07 35.34 -26.12
C ARG A 267 -26.98 35.61 -24.62
N ARG A 268 -26.16 36.60 -24.27
CA ARG A 268 -26.22 37.37 -23.03
C ARG A 268 -27.57 38.11 -22.94
N ARG A 269 -28.11 38.23 -21.73
CA ARG A 269 -28.94 39.39 -21.36
C ARG A 269 -28.43 39.98 -20.05
N HIS A 270 -28.46 41.30 -20.03
CA HIS A 270 -28.22 42.22 -18.93
C HIS A 270 -29.19 41.99 -17.77
#